data_AF-A0A963T4I9-F1
#
_entry.id   AF-A0A963T4I9-F1
#
_cell.length_a   1.000
_cell.length_b   1.000
_cell.length_c   1.000
_cell.angle_alpha   90.00
_cell.angle_beta   90.00
_cell.angle_gamma   90.00
#
_symmetry.space_group_name_H-M   'P 1'
#
loop_
_entity.id
_entity.type
_entity.pdbx_description
1 polymer ?
#
loop_
_entity_poly.entity_id
_entity_poly.type
_entity_poly.pdbx_seq_one_letter_code
_entity_poly.pdbx_strand_id
1 'polypeptide(L)' 'MIIAIATCLENASLTESDAVFTRTLTGAGAEIIVAPWNGPFAPFAAADATIIRSTWDYYGVAQDFADWIG' A
#
# COMPACT_ATOMS: atom_id res chain seq x y z
N MET A 1 -11.09 3.09 10.90
CA MET A 1 -9.95 3.72 10.23
C MET A 1 -9.52 2.80 9.11
N ILE A 2 -9.45 3.32 7.89
CA ILE A 2 -9.06 2.60 6.68
C ILE A 2 -7.58 2.88 6.43
N ILE A 3 -6.77 1.82 6.35
CA ILE A 3 -5.34 1.91 6.04
C ILE A 3 -5.09 1.20 4.71
N ALA A 4 -4.54 1.92 3.74
CA ALA A 4 -4.04 1.33 2.52
C ALA A 4 -2.60 0.84 2.71
N ILE A 5 -2.28 -0.34 2.20
CA ILE A 5 -0.91 -0.84 2.08
C ILE A 5 -0.55 -0.81 0.61
N ALA A 6 0.45 0.01 0.29
CA ALA A 6 0.96 0.15 -1.06
C ALA A 6 1.92 -0.99 -1.39
N THR A 7 1.54 -1.76 -2.41
CA THR A 7 2.35 -2.78 -3.08
C THR A 7 2.65 -2.30 -4.52
N CYS A 8 3.16 -3.15 -5.41
CA CYS A 8 3.27 -2.84 -6.83
C CYS A 8 2.62 -3.91 -7.71
N LEU A 9 2.34 -3.61 -8.97
CA LEU A 9 1.72 -4.60 -9.89
C LEU A 9 2.57 -5.87 -10.05
N GLU A 10 3.90 -5.74 -10.01
CA GLU A 10 4.80 -6.90 -10.07
C GLU A 10 4.67 -7.81 -8.84
N ASN A 11 4.31 -7.23 -7.69
CA ASN A 11 4.11 -7.96 -6.44
C ASN A 11 2.92 -7.39 -5.67
N ALA A 12 1.70 -7.68 -6.14
CA ALA A 12 0.48 -7.07 -5.63
C ALA A 12 0.03 -7.61 -4.25
N SER A 13 0.64 -8.70 -3.79
CA SER A 13 0.27 -9.41 -2.57
C SER A 13 1.04 -8.92 -1.36
N LEU A 14 0.47 -9.12 -0.18
CA LEU A 14 1.18 -8.93 1.09
C LEU A 14 2.32 -9.95 1.23
N THR A 15 3.45 -9.50 1.76
CA THR A 15 4.52 -10.39 2.20
C THR A 15 4.19 -11.00 3.56
N GLU A 16 4.90 -12.06 3.95
CA GLU A 16 4.78 -12.66 5.28
C GLU A 16 5.10 -11.66 6.40
N SER A 17 6.03 -10.73 6.15
CA SER A 17 6.33 -9.64 7.09
C SER A 17 5.15 -8.67 7.24
N ASP A 18 4.36 -8.47 6.18
CA ASP A 18 3.23 -7.57 6.22
C ASP A 18 2.04 -8.15 7.01
N ALA A 19 1.93 -9.48 7.04
CA ALA A 19 0.91 -10.21 7.79
C ALA A 19 0.95 -9.90 9.31
N VAL A 20 2.15 -9.68 9.86
CA VAL A 20 2.34 -9.44 11.29
C VAL A 20 1.71 -8.11 11.73
N PHE A 21 2.01 -7.03 11.01
CA PHE A 21 1.48 -5.73 11.37
C PHE A 21 0.03 -5.56 10.92
N THR A 22 -0.39 -6.13 9.77
CA THR A 22 -1.81 -6.11 9.37
C THR A 22 -2.70 -6.79 10.39
N ARG A 23 -2.30 -7.97 10.91
CA ARG A 23 -3.04 -8.63 11.99
C ARG A 23 -3.17 -7.74 13.22
N THR A 24 -2.10 -7.03 13.59
CA THR A 24 -2.11 -6.11 14.74
C THR A 24 -3.04 -4.91 14.49
N LEU A 25 -2.98 -4.31 13.31
CA LEU A 25 -3.83 -3.18 12.92
C LEU A 25 -5.30 -3.57 12.86
N THR A 26 -5.62 -4.72 12.24
CA THR A 26 -6.99 -5.25 12.21
C THR A 26 -7.49 -5.60 13.61
N GLY A 27 -6.64 -6.18 14.47
CA GLY A 27 -6.96 -6.42 15.88
C GLY A 27 -7.25 -5.14 16.66
N ALA A 28 -6.70 -3.99 16.23
CA ALA A 28 -6.98 -2.67 16.77
C ALA A 28 -8.21 -1.99 16.13
N GLY A 29 -8.93 -2.66 15.23
CA GLY A 29 -10.14 -2.14 14.57
C GLY A 29 -9.88 -1.37 13.27
N ALA A 30 -8.68 -1.47 12.68
CA ALA A 30 -8.42 -0.91 11.35
C ALA A 30 -8.92 -1.85 10.23
N GLU A 31 -9.48 -1.25 9.19
CA GLU A 31 -9.78 -1.92 7.93
C GLU A 31 -8.55 -1.79 7.01
N ILE A 32 -8.08 -2.91 6.46
CA ILE A 32 -6.87 -2.94 5.62
C ILE A 32 -7.29 -3.11 4.16
N ILE A 33 -6.80 -2.20 3.31
CA ILE A 33 -6.90 -2.32 1.86
C ILE A 33 -5.49 -2.52 1.31
N VAL A 34 -5.30 -3.47 0.41
CA VAL A 34 -4.03 -3.71 -0.27
C VAL A 34 -4.20 -3.30 -1.72
N ALA A 35 -3.34 -2.41 -2.20
CA ALA A 35 -3.42 -1.91 -3.57
C ALA A 35 -2.04 -1.64 -4.16
N PRO A 36 -1.83 -1.92 -5.45
CA PRO A 36 -0.60 -1.55 -6.14
C PRO A 36 -0.56 -0.03 -6.36
N TRP A 37 0.57 0.61 -6.05
CA TRP A 37 0.77 2.05 -6.21
C TRP A 37 0.65 2.49 -7.67
N ASN A 38 1.12 1.65 -8.59
CA ASN A 38 1.03 1.83 -10.04
C ASN A 38 -0.24 1.23 -10.67
N GLY A 39 -1.29 1.05 -9.85
CA GLY A 39 -2.63 0.69 -10.29
C GLY A 39 -3.64 1.83 -10.12
N PRO A 40 -4.95 1.52 -10.02
CA PRO A 40 -5.96 2.54 -9.74
C PRO A 40 -5.69 3.28 -8.42
N PHE A 41 -5.77 4.61 -8.43
CA PHE A 41 -5.49 5.43 -7.24
C PHE A 41 -6.63 5.43 -6.19
N ALA A 42 -7.84 5.02 -6.58
CA ALA A 42 -9.04 5.08 -5.73
C ALA A 42 -8.89 4.45 -4.32
N PRO A 43 -8.18 3.31 -4.12
CA PRO A 43 -7.96 2.73 -2.79
C PRO A 43 -7.20 3.65 -1.83
N PHE A 44 -6.25 4.45 -2.34
CA PHE A 44 -5.45 5.37 -1.54
C PHE A 44 -6.22 6.65 -1.21
N ALA A 45 -7.02 7.14 -2.17
CA ALA A 45 -7.89 8.29 -1.95
C ALA A 45 -8.98 8.05 -0.90
N ALA A 46 -9.41 6.79 -0.74
CA ALA A 46 -10.42 6.39 0.24
C ALA A 46 -9.84 6.07 1.63
N ALA A 47 -8.52 5.96 1.77
CA ALA A 47 -7.87 5.57 3.01
C ALA A 47 -7.54 6.78 3.90
N ASP A 48 -7.60 6.59 5.21
CA ASP A 48 -7.17 7.58 6.20
C ASP A 48 -5.64 7.71 6.23
N ALA A 49 -4.92 6.63 5.90
CA ALA A 49 -3.46 6.59 5.83
C ALA A 49 -2.98 5.53 4.81
N THR A 50 -1.79 5.75 4.24
CA THR A 50 -1.11 4.79 3.36
C THR A 50 0.23 4.37 3.95
N ILE A 51 0.47 3.05 4.03
CA ILE A 51 1.75 2.46 4.43
C ILE A 51 2.49 2.04 3.16
N ILE A 52 3.68 2.59 2.94
CA ILE A 52 4.56 2.21 1.83
C ILE A 52 5.34 0.95 2.23
N ARG A 53 5.16 -0.13 1.46
CA ARG A 53 5.82 -1.42 1.70
C ARG A 53 6.49 -1.93 0.44
N SER A 54 5.77 -2.75 -0.34
CA SER A 54 6.33 -3.53 -1.44
C SER A 54 6.23 -2.78 -2.76
N THR A 55 6.45 -1.47 -2.76
CA THR A 55 6.48 -0.62 -3.97
C THR A 55 7.83 -0.73 -4.69
N TRP A 56 8.35 -1.95 -4.84
CA TRP A 56 9.75 -2.17 -5.17
C TRP A 56 10.13 -1.81 -6.59
N ASP A 57 9.19 -1.73 -7.51
CA ASP A 57 9.38 -1.32 -8.91
C ASP A 57 9.49 0.21 -9.09
N TYR A 58 9.40 1.00 -8.00
CA TYR A 58 9.45 2.46 -8.06
C TYR A 58 10.69 2.98 -8.80
N TYR A 59 11.83 2.29 -8.72
CA TYR A 59 13.06 2.70 -9.37
C TYR A 59 12.97 2.70 -10.90
N GLY A 60 12.05 1.92 -11.49
CA GLY A 60 11.82 1.87 -12.93
C GLY A 60 11.11 3.12 -13.47
N VAL A 61 10.40 3.83 -12.60
CA VAL A 61 9.54 4.99 -12.91
C VAL A 61 9.57 5.96 -11.72
N ALA A 62 10.78 6.37 -11.31
CA ALA A 62 11.00 7.11 -10.07
C ALA A 62 10.23 8.44 -9.99
N GLN A 63 10.02 9.12 -11.13
CA GLN A 63 9.23 10.35 -11.17
C GLN A 63 7.75 10.08 -10.94
N ASP A 64 7.18 9.04 -11.56
CA ASP A 64 5.78 8.67 -11.35
C ASP A 64 5.52 8.28 -9.89
N PHE A 65 6.48 7.61 -9.25
CA PHE A 65 6.41 7.30 -7.83
C PHE A 65 6.49 8.56 -6.95
N ALA A 66 7.37 9.51 -7.28
CA ALA A 66 7.46 10.79 -6.59
C ALA A 66 6.15 11.58 -6.71
N ASP A 67 5.58 11.65 -7.91
CA ASP A 67 4.30 12.33 -8.15
C ASP A 67 3.15 11.64 -7.39
N TRP A 68 3.21 10.33 -7.19
CA TRP A 68 2.23 9.56 -6.44
C TRP A 68 2.28 9.80 -4.92
N ILE A 69 3.47 9.96 -4.32
CA ILE A 69 3.60 10.25 -2.88
C ILE A 69 3.32 11.72 -2.52
N GLY A 70 3.33 12.63 -3.51
CA GLY A 70 3.13 14.07 -3.35
C GLY A 70 4.38 14.83 -2.92
#